data_AF-A0A821KQL5-F1
#
_entry.id   AF-A0A821KQL5-F1
#
_cell.length_a   1.000
_cell.length_b   1.000
_cell.length_c   1.000
_cell.angle_alpha   90.00
_cell.angle_beta   90.00
_cell.angle_gamma   90.00
#
_symmetry.space_group_name_H-M   'P 1'
#
loop_
_entity.id
_entity.type
_entity.pdbx_description
1 polymer ?
#
loop_
_entity_poly.entity_id
_entity_poly.type
_entity_poly.pdbx_seq_one_letter_code
_entity_poly.pdbx_strand_id
1 'polypeptide(L)'
;MFPVCMKDLTFIHLGNPTRDDGLINCEKLRMMAKEIRYIMNMSSSSYDISNMFDSPTSHPQVFAGFGHQSTTDSVGTMRRNHTGVRSSVMANAKRIYDEALMIKRVKTYLNTAEIIEDENRLLALTNQCEP
;
A
#
# COMPACT_ATOMS: atom_id res chain seq x y z
N MET A 1 -11.45 -0.98 -3.17
CA MET A 1 -11.80 0.46 -3.36
C MET A 1 -12.40 0.71 -4.75
N PHE A 2 -11.80 0.19 -5.83
CA PHE A 2 -12.22 0.46 -7.21
C PHE A 2 -13.71 0.16 -7.56
N PRO A 3 -14.34 -0.95 -7.12
CA PRO A 3 -15.73 -1.24 -7.50
C PRO A 3 -16.74 -0.19 -6.99
N VAL A 4 -16.53 0.33 -5.78
CA VAL A 4 -17.42 1.33 -5.17
C VAL A 4 -17.29 2.67 -5.90
N CYS A 5 -16.07 3.13 -6.15
CA CYS A 5 -15.81 4.36 -6.90
C CYS A 5 -16.40 4.32 -8.32
N MET A 6 -16.24 3.17 -9.01
CA MET A 6 -16.83 2.97 -10.34
C MET A 6 -18.36 3.00 -10.29
N LYS A 7 -18.95 2.36 -9.28
CA LYS A 7 -20.39 2.36 -9.06
C LYS A 7 -20.90 3.79 -8.80
N ASP A 8 -20.26 4.57 -7.94
CA ASP A 8 -20.68 5.94 -7.63
C ASP A 8 -20.58 6.88 -8.86
N LEU A 9 -19.48 6.80 -9.62
CA LEU A 9 -19.36 7.52 -10.90
C LEU A 9 -20.43 7.09 -11.92
N THR A 10 -20.75 5.79 -11.97
CA THR A 10 -21.81 5.25 -12.85
C THR A 10 -23.17 5.80 -12.47
N PHE A 11 -23.51 5.83 -11.17
CA PHE A 11 -24.77 6.40 -10.70
C PHE A 11 -24.88 7.89 -11.00
N ILE A 12 -23.80 8.67 -10.84
CA ILE A 12 -23.79 10.08 -11.21
C ILE A 12 -23.99 10.25 -12.72
N HIS A 13 -23.35 9.41 -13.54
CA HIS A 13 -23.43 9.51 -14.99
C HIS A 13 -24.82 9.16 -15.54
N LEU A 14 -25.40 8.06 -15.08
CA LEU A 14 -26.70 7.57 -15.55
C LEU A 14 -27.89 8.30 -14.91
N GLY A 15 -27.74 8.72 -13.65
CA GLY A 15 -28.80 9.40 -12.91
C GLY A 15 -28.98 10.88 -13.26
N ASN A 16 -28.06 11.47 -14.03
CA ASN A 16 -28.09 12.90 -14.37
C ASN A 16 -27.89 13.11 -15.88
N PRO A 17 -28.78 13.83 -16.57
CA PRO A 17 -28.59 14.12 -17.99
C PRO A 17 -27.41 15.07 -18.19
N THR A 18 -26.65 14.87 -19.26
CA THR A 18 -25.47 15.71 -19.58
C THR A 18 -25.87 17.11 -20.04
N ARG A 19 -27.05 17.24 -20.64
CA ARG A 19 -27.65 18.51 -21.02
C ARG A 19 -29.05 18.62 -20.43
N ASP A 20 -29.40 19.82 -19.99
CA ASP A 20 -30.74 20.16 -19.53
C ASP A 20 -31.20 21.40 -20.31
N ASP A 21 -32.34 21.29 -20.97
CA ASP A 21 -32.89 22.30 -21.88
C ASP A 21 -31.87 22.89 -22.90
N GLY A 22 -31.08 22.00 -23.52
CA GLY A 22 -30.04 22.38 -24.49
C GLY A 22 -28.75 22.94 -23.90
N LEU A 23 -28.75 23.32 -22.62
CA LEU A 23 -27.57 23.79 -21.88
C LEU A 23 -26.80 22.64 -21.23
N ILE A 24 -25.53 22.87 -20.90
CA ILE A 24 -24.71 21.88 -20.20
C ILE A 24 -25.17 21.79 -18.73
N ASN A 25 -25.38 20.58 -18.24
CA ASN A 25 -25.71 20.36 -16.83
C ASN A 25 -24.44 20.50 -15.96
N CYS A 26 -24.18 21.72 -15.48
CA CYS A 26 -23.07 22.00 -14.58
C CYS A 26 -23.16 21.27 -13.24
N GLU A 27 -24.37 20.89 -12.80
CA GLU A 27 -24.56 20.14 -11.55
C GLU A 27 -24.05 18.70 -11.68
N LYS A 28 -24.32 18.03 -12.81
CA LYS A 28 -23.70 16.74 -13.16
C LYS A 28 -22.17 16.84 -13.14
N LEU A 29 -21.62 17.87 -13.79
CA LEU A 29 -20.18 18.09 -13.84
C LEU A 29 -19.59 18.30 -12.43
N ARG A 30 -20.27 19.08 -11.59
CA ARG A 30 -19.87 19.34 -10.20
C ARG A 30 -19.83 18.04 -9.39
N MET A 31 -20.84 17.19 -9.52
CA MET A 31 -20.89 15.89 -8.83
C MET A 31 -19.76 14.97 -9.27
N MET A 32 -19.54 14.81 -10.58
CA MET A 32 -18.43 13.98 -11.09
C MET A 32 -17.07 14.51 -10.61
N ALA A 33 -16.86 15.83 -10.66
CA ALA A 33 -15.61 16.44 -10.22
C ALA A 33 -15.37 16.25 -8.71
N LYS A 34 -16.43 16.27 -7.90
CA LYS A 34 -16.33 15.97 -6.46
C LYS A 34 -15.84 14.54 -6.22
N GLU A 35 -16.43 13.57 -6.92
CA GLU A 35 -16.07 12.16 -6.78
C GLU A 35 -14.64 11.88 -7.25
N ILE A 36 -14.23 12.45 -8.39
CA ILE A 36 -12.85 12.32 -8.90
C ILE A 36 -11.83 12.89 -7.91
N ARG A 37 -12.09 14.08 -7.33
CA ARG A 37 -11.20 14.66 -6.32
C ARG A 37 -11.12 13.80 -5.06
N TYR A 38 -12.22 13.17 -4.65
CA TYR A 38 -12.23 12.25 -3.52
C TYR A 38 -11.35 11.02 -3.78
N ILE A 39 -11.48 10.40 -4.97
CA ILE A 39 -10.63 9.28 -5.41
C ILE A 39 -9.15 9.69 -5.41
N MET A 40 -8.84 10.86 -5.98
CA MET A 40 -7.47 11.38 -6.00
C MET A 40 -6.88 11.53 -4.59
N ASN A 41 -7.64 12.12 -3.65
CA ASN A 41 -7.21 12.31 -2.28
C ASN A 41 -6.91 10.98 -1.56
N MET A 42 -7.70 9.94 -1.83
CA MET A 42 -7.43 8.59 -1.29
C MET A 42 -6.20 7.94 -1.94
N SER A 43 -5.91 8.25 -3.21
CA SER A 43 -4.77 7.69 -3.95
C SER A 43 -3.45 8.45 -3.72
N SER A 44 -3.49 9.67 -3.21
CA SER A 44 -2.30 10.53 -3.03
C SER A 44 -1.56 10.31 -1.72
N SER A 45 -2.09 9.48 -0.81
CA SER A 45 -1.40 9.15 0.44
C SER A 45 -0.10 8.39 0.13
N SER A 46 1.04 8.94 0.56
CA SER A 46 2.33 8.23 0.45
C SER A 46 2.26 6.94 1.25
N TYR A 47 2.37 5.81 0.57
CA TYR A 47 2.65 4.50 1.18
C TYR A 47 4.14 4.41 1.53
N ASP A 48 4.65 5.39 2.28
CA ASP A 48 5.98 5.30 2.87
C ASP A 48 5.87 4.38 4.09
N ILE A 49 6.63 3.28 4.07
CA ILE A 49 6.71 2.28 5.14
C ILE A 49 7.06 2.98 6.48
N SER A 50 7.83 4.06 6.42
CA SER A 50 8.20 4.89 7.58
C SER A 50 6.98 5.60 8.18
N ASN A 51 6.09 6.14 7.34
CA ASN A 51 4.89 6.85 7.77
C ASN A 51 3.73 5.90 8.16
N MET A 52 3.76 4.65 7.69
CA MET A 52 2.80 3.62 8.11
C MET A 52 3.00 3.21 9.58
N PHE A 53 4.20 3.40 10.15
CA PHE A 53 4.51 3.09 11.55
C PHE A 53 4.10 4.19 12.55
N ASP A 54 3.97 5.43 12.08
CA ASP A 54 3.56 6.59 12.89
C ASP A 54 2.03 6.77 12.95
N SER A 55 1.26 5.89 12.28
CA SER A 55 -0.20 5.94 12.33
C SER A 55 -0.73 5.36 13.65
N PRO A 56 -1.48 6.11 14.48
CA PRO A 56 -1.92 5.67 15.81
C PRO A 56 -2.97 4.55 15.82
N THR A 57 -3.37 4.03 14.66
CA THR A 57 -4.45 3.04 14.49
C THR A 57 -3.95 1.64 14.13
N SER A 58 -2.66 1.42 13.90
CA SER A 58 -2.09 0.07 13.74
C SER A 58 -1.61 -0.47 15.08
N HIS A 59 -2.22 -1.56 15.55
CA HIS A 59 -1.83 -2.32 16.74
C HIS A 59 -0.30 -2.44 16.90
N PRO A 60 0.31 -1.82 17.93
CA PRO A 60 1.76 -1.71 18.03
C PRO A 60 2.36 -2.89 18.79
N GLN A 61 2.22 -4.15 18.35
CA GLN A 61 2.78 -5.28 19.13
C GLN A 61 3.41 -6.46 18.35
N VAL A 62 3.61 -6.40 17.03
CA VAL A 62 4.18 -7.58 16.31
C VAL A 62 5.47 -7.31 15.52
N PHE A 63 5.97 -6.07 15.47
CA PHE A 63 7.12 -5.76 14.61
C PHE A 63 8.11 -4.74 15.22
N ALA A 64 8.30 -4.78 16.54
CA ALA A 64 9.33 -4.00 17.23
C ALA A 64 10.78 -4.53 17.00
N GLY A 65 11.04 -5.22 15.88
CA GLY A 65 12.32 -5.86 15.57
C GLY A 65 13.07 -5.29 14.36
N PHE A 66 12.45 -4.43 13.56
CA PHE A 66 13.03 -3.88 12.31
C PHE A 66 13.24 -2.35 12.39
N GLY A 67 13.53 -1.84 13.59
CA GLY A 67 13.85 -0.44 13.82
C GLY A 67 15.06 0.01 12.99
N HIS A 68 14.75 0.75 11.93
CA HIS A 68 15.63 1.69 11.26
C HIS A 68 16.24 2.59 12.35
N GLN A 69 17.56 2.51 12.56
CA GLN A 69 18.24 3.48 13.42
C GLN A 69 18.25 4.82 12.70
N SER A 70 17.23 5.64 12.96
CA SER A 70 17.21 7.05 12.60
C SER A 70 18.35 7.76 13.33
N THR A 71 19.31 8.26 12.57
CA THR A 71 20.35 9.17 13.03
C THR A 71 19.70 10.52 13.34
N THR A 72 19.26 10.72 14.57
CA THR A 72 18.90 12.05 15.08
C THR A 72 20.04 12.57 15.94
N ASP A 73 20.74 13.56 15.40
CA ASP A 73 21.73 14.39 16.08
C ASP A 73 21.23 14.85 17.45
N SER A 74 21.91 14.40 18.50
CA SER A 74 21.76 14.96 19.84
C SER A 74 23.11 14.95 20.56
N VAL A 75 23.71 16.15 20.57
CA VAL A 75 24.60 16.73 21.59
C VAL A 75 25.75 15.85 22.11
N GLY A 76 26.97 16.28 21.79
CA GLY A 76 28.21 15.64 22.18
C GLY A 76 28.47 15.57 23.69
N THR A 77 29.05 14.45 24.10
CA THR A 77 30.18 14.38 25.05
C THR A 77 30.99 13.13 24.71
N MET A 78 32.26 13.33 24.35
CA MET A 78 33.21 12.26 24.06
C MET A 78 33.41 11.33 25.27
N ARG A 79 33.25 10.01 25.09
CA ARG A 79 34.07 9.01 25.78
C ARG A 79 34.49 7.90 24.82
N ARG A 80 35.80 7.83 24.56
CA ARG A 80 36.51 6.76 23.84
C ARG A 80 36.21 5.42 24.49
N ASN A 81 35.72 4.44 23.72
CA ASN A 81 36.08 3.03 23.87
C ASN A 81 36.43 2.49 22.48
N HIS A 82 37.72 2.44 22.18
CA HIS A 82 38.29 1.77 21.01
C HIS A 82 38.57 0.31 21.38
N THR A 83 37.61 -0.56 21.09
CA THR A 83 37.80 -2.01 20.96
C THR A 83 36.97 -2.51 19.79
N GLY A 84 37.61 -2.75 18.64
CA GLY A 84 37.09 -3.68 17.62
C GLY A 84 36.28 -3.09 16.45
N VAL A 85 36.61 -1.91 15.94
CA VAL A 85 35.97 -1.37 14.72
C VAL A 85 36.61 -1.97 13.47
N ARG A 86 36.33 -3.24 13.17
CA ARG A 86 36.61 -3.89 11.87
C ARG A 86 35.58 -4.96 11.48
N SER A 87 34.32 -4.75 11.82
CA SER A 87 33.23 -5.61 11.35
C SER A 87 32.01 -4.74 11.08
N SER A 88 31.64 -4.58 9.81
CA SER A 88 30.21 -4.44 9.46
C SER A 88 29.95 -4.15 7.98
N VAL A 89 30.89 -3.67 7.16
CA VAL A 89 30.56 -3.38 5.74
C VAL A 89 30.12 -4.65 4.98
N MET A 90 30.80 -5.78 5.18
CA MET A 90 30.38 -7.06 4.59
C MET A 90 29.10 -7.66 5.22
N ALA A 91 28.91 -7.51 6.53
CA ALA A 91 27.68 -7.96 7.20
C ALA A 91 26.47 -7.12 6.78
N ASN A 92 26.68 -5.83 6.54
CA ASN A 92 25.67 -4.91 6.03
C ASN A 92 25.42 -5.15 4.55
N ALA A 93 26.46 -5.40 3.73
CA ALA A 93 26.31 -5.77 2.32
C ALA A 93 25.56 -7.09 2.13
N LYS A 94 25.85 -8.12 2.94
CA LYS A 94 25.11 -9.38 2.93
C LYS A 94 23.64 -9.16 3.29
N ARG A 95 23.36 -8.40 4.35
CA ARG A 95 21.98 -8.08 4.77
C ARG A 95 21.21 -7.32 3.68
N ILE A 96 21.82 -6.31 3.06
CA ILE A 96 21.22 -5.55 1.95
C ILE A 96 20.92 -6.46 0.76
N TYR A 97 21.84 -7.36 0.42
CA TYR A 97 21.64 -8.33 -0.66
C TYR A 97 20.50 -9.30 -0.36
N ASP A 98 20.46 -9.85 0.86
CA ASP A 98 19.41 -10.79 1.29
C ASP A 98 18.03 -10.10 1.28
N GLU A 99 17.95 -8.84 1.71
CA GLU A 99 16.73 -8.02 1.66
C GLU A 99 16.29 -7.74 0.21
N ALA A 100 17.21 -7.34 -0.66
CA ALA A 100 16.92 -7.12 -2.07
C ALA A 100 16.43 -8.41 -2.76
N LEU A 101 17.02 -9.55 -2.41
CA LEU A 101 16.61 -10.86 -2.91
C LEU A 101 15.21 -11.23 -2.41
N MET A 102 14.90 -10.96 -1.14
CA MET A 102 13.56 -11.18 -0.58
C MET A 102 12.52 -10.32 -1.30
N ILE A 103 12.78 -9.02 -1.49
CA ILE A 103 11.91 -8.11 -2.24
C ILE A 103 11.67 -8.64 -3.66
N LYS A 104 12.73 -9.08 -4.34
CA LYS A 104 12.63 -9.64 -5.69
C LYS A 104 11.74 -10.89 -5.72
N ARG A 105 11.96 -11.83 -4.80
CA ARG A 105 11.17 -13.08 -4.72
C ARG A 105 9.69 -12.78 -4.49
N VAL A 106 9.37 -11.89 -3.54
CA VAL A 106 7.98 -11.50 -3.26
C VAL A 106 7.34 -10.84 -4.47
N LYS A 107 8.03 -9.87 -5.10
CA LYS A 107 7.52 -9.22 -6.32
C LYS A 107 7.28 -10.20 -7.45
N THR A 108 8.22 -11.11 -7.70
CA THR A 108 8.06 -12.14 -8.73
C THR A 108 6.86 -13.02 -8.42
N TYR A 109 6.75 -13.55 -7.20
CA TYR A 109 5.62 -14.38 -6.80
C TYR A 109 4.29 -13.66 -6.97
N LEU A 110 4.15 -12.43 -6.47
CA LEU A 110 2.91 -11.66 -6.61
C LEU A 110 2.55 -11.37 -8.07
N ASN A 111 3.56 -11.21 -8.93
CA ASN A 111 3.35 -10.93 -10.36
C ASN A 111 3.02 -12.19 -11.19
N THR A 112 3.44 -13.37 -10.74
CA THR A 112 3.27 -14.63 -11.48
C THR A 112 2.37 -15.64 -10.76
N ALA A 113 1.73 -15.26 -9.66
CA ALA A 113 0.83 -16.13 -8.92
C ALA A 113 -0.34 -16.53 -9.83
N GLU A 114 -0.57 -17.83 -9.98
CA GLU A 114 -1.74 -18.34 -10.69
C GLU A 114 -2.96 -18.21 -9.79
N ILE A 115 -3.94 -17.42 -10.25
CA ILE A 115 -5.21 -17.21 -9.55
C ILE A 115 -6.28 -18.03 -10.27
N ILE A 116 -6.99 -18.89 -9.52
CA ILE A 116 -8.17 -19.59 -10.02
C ILE A 116 -9.36 -18.65 -9.86
N GLU A 117 -9.94 -18.18 -10.96
CA GLU A 117 -11.11 -17.28 -10.96
C GLU A 117 -12.44 -18.04 -11.18
N ASP A 118 -12.39 -19.32 -11.55
CA ASP A 118 -13.59 -20.13 -11.79
C ASP A 118 -14.23 -20.56 -10.45
N GLU A 119 -15.33 -19.87 -10.11
CA GLU A 119 -16.14 -20.11 -8.92
C GLU A 119 -16.63 -21.57 -8.81
N ASN A 120 -16.98 -22.22 -9.93
CA ASN A 120 -17.47 -23.60 -9.88
C ASN A 120 -16.34 -24.58 -9.51
N ARG A 121 -15.14 -24.33 -10.04
CA ARG A 121 -13.95 -25.10 -9.71
C ARG A 121 -13.54 -24.89 -8.25
N LEU A 122 -13.59 -23.65 -7.76
CA LEU A 122 -13.32 -23.34 -6.36
C LEU A 122 -14.31 -24.06 -5.43
N LEU A 123 -15.61 -24.01 -5.75
CA LEU A 123 -16.65 -24.70 -4.98
C LEU A 123 -16.43 -26.22 -4.93
N ALA A 124 -16.06 -26.82 -6.06
CA ALA A 124 -15.76 -28.25 -6.12
C ALA A 124 -14.56 -28.64 -5.25
N LEU A 125 -13.51 -27.80 -5.21
CA LEU A 125 -12.35 -28.01 -4.33
C LEU A 125 -12.74 -27.87 -2.85
N THR A 126 -13.57 -26.87 -2.50
CA THR A 126 -14.08 -26.71 -1.13
C THR A 126 -14.82 -27.95 -0.65
N ASN A 127 -15.75 -28.49 -1.46
CA ASN A 127 -16.53 -29.68 -1.11
C ASN A 127 -15.67 -30.95 -0.95
N GLN A 128 -14.47 -30.99 -1.54
CA GLN A 128 -13.53 -32.11 -1.35
C GLN A 128 -12.71 -31.96 -0.06
N CYS A 129 -12.44 -30.72 0.37
CA CYS A 129 -11.69 -30.43 1.58
C CYS A 129 -12.54 -30.61 2.85
N GLU A 130 -13.83 -30.27 2.79
CA GLU A 130 -14.79 -30.37 3.91
C GLU A 130 -16.05 -31.14 3.43
N PRO A 131 -16.04 -32.48 3.42
CA PRO A 131 -17.16 -33.30 2.97
C PRO A 131 -18.36 -33.33 3.93
#